data_AF-A0A679I384-F1
#
_entry.id   AF-A0A679I384-F1
#
_cell.length_a   1.000
_cell.length_b   1.000
_cell.length_c   1.000
_cell.angle_alpha   90.00
_cell.angle_beta   90.00
_cell.angle_gamma   90.00
#
_symmetry.space_group_name_H-M   'P 1'
#
loop_
_entity.id
_entity.type
_entity.pdbx_description
1 polymer ?
#
loop_
_entity_poly.entity_id
_entity_poly.type
_entity_poly.pdbx_seq_one_letter_code
_entity_poly.pdbx_strand_id
1 'polypeptide(L)'
;MPAPQTKIQAILCDDVVPCPLSDVVLLDRAIARFKTPGLRDLGHSAPYMHTGQFDTIEDILGFYRGTSNQARAGALPMAQSNSKISLCFRQILLQWSRLLIH
;
A
#
# COMPACT_ATOMS: atom_id res chain seq x y z
N MET A 1 -7.09 11.53 26.26
CA MET A 1 -7.44 11.51 24.82
C MET A 1 -7.41 10.06 24.36
N PRO A 2 -8.47 9.48 23.78
CA PRO A 2 -8.39 8.11 23.27
C PRO A 2 -7.45 8.07 22.05
N ALA A 3 -6.62 7.03 21.99
CA ALA A 3 -5.49 6.90 21.06
C ALA A 3 -5.93 6.98 19.59
N PRO A 4 -5.60 8.04 18.84
CA PRO A 4 -6.14 8.28 17.50
C PRO A 4 -5.61 7.33 16.40
N GLN A 5 -4.71 6.39 16.73
CA GLN A 5 -3.99 5.58 15.75
C GLN A 5 -4.07 4.05 15.97
N THR A 6 -4.95 3.56 16.87
CA THR A 6 -5.05 2.13 17.19
C THR A 6 -5.20 1.24 15.95
N LYS A 7 -5.95 1.69 14.95
CA LYS A 7 -6.13 0.94 13.69
C LYS A 7 -4.86 0.85 12.84
N ILE A 8 -4.04 1.91 12.82
CA ILE A 8 -2.76 1.92 12.10
C ILE A 8 -1.77 0.99 12.82
N GLN A 9 -1.71 1.07 14.15
CA GLN A 9 -0.88 0.18 14.95
C GLN A 9 -1.24 -1.29 14.72
N ALA A 10 -2.53 -1.64 14.74
CA ALA A 10 -2.97 -3.00 14.44
C ALA A 10 -2.48 -3.50 13.06
N ILE A 11 -2.61 -2.67 12.02
CA ILE A 11 -2.12 -3.00 10.66
C ILE A 11 -0.60 -3.15 10.62
N LEU A 12 0.16 -2.30 11.31
CA LEU A 12 1.63 -2.39 11.37
C LEU A 12 2.13 -3.58 12.19
N CYS A 13 1.28 -4.09 13.10
CA CYS A 13 1.51 -5.26 13.94
C CYS A 13 0.91 -6.55 13.36
N ASP A 14 0.53 -6.57 12.09
CA ASP A 14 -0.05 -7.76 11.42
C ASP A 14 -1.29 -8.30 12.16
N ASP A 15 -2.10 -7.39 12.72
CA ASP A 15 -3.31 -7.65 13.53
C ASP A 15 -3.07 -8.48 14.81
N VAL A 16 -1.82 -8.61 15.25
CA VAL A 16 -1.47 -9.24 16.54
C VAL A 16 -1.79 -8.29 17.69
N VAL A 17 -2.69 -8.73 18.58
CA VAL A 17 -3.13 -7.97 19.77
C VAL A 17 -2.96 -8.84 21.03
N PRO A 18 -2.23 -8.37 22.07
CA PRO A 18 -1.52 -7.09 22.14
C PRO A 18 -0.25 -7.09 21.26
N CYS A 19 0.06 -5.93 20.65
CA CYS A 19 1.22 -5.82 19.77
C CYS A 19 2.52 -5.89 20.59
N PRO A 20 3.47 -6.79 20.26
CA PRO A 20 4.71 -6.96 21.02
C PRO A 20 5.80 -5.95 20.64
N LEU A 21 5.56 -5.12 19.62
CA LEU A 21 6.56 -4.20 19.05
C LEU A 21 6.56 -2.85 19.76
N SER A 22 7.75 -2.25 19.89
CA SER A 22 7.89 -0.89 20.39
C SER A 22 7.54 0.15 19.32
N ASP A 23 7.21 1.36 19.75
CA ASP A 23 6.83 2.46 18.86
C ASP A 23 7.92 2.81 17.82
N VAL A 24 9.20 2.68 18.19
CA VAL A 24 10.32 2.92 17.26
C VAL A 24 10.30 1.91 16.11
N VAL A 25 10.08 0.63 16.42
CA VAL A 25 10.00 -0.43 15.39
C VAL A 25 8.74 -0.24 14.53
N LEU A 26 7.63 0.22 15.12
CA LEU A 26 6.42 0.54 14.37
C LEU A 26 6.62 1.73 13.43
N LEU A 27 7.38 2.74 13.85
CA LEU A 27 7.71 3.89 13.01
C LEU A 27 8.53 3.49 11.79
N ASP A 28 9.53 2.62 11.97
CA ASP A 28 10.32 2.08 10.85
C ASP A 28 9.43 1.29 9.87
N ARG A 29 8.49 0.51 10.39
CA ARG A 29 7.50 -0.20 9.56
C ARG A 29 6.56 0.75 8.81
N ALA A 30 6.31 1.95 9.33
CA ALA A 30 5.42 2.91 8.69
C ALA A 30 6.07 3.61 7.48
N ILE A 31 7.40 3.57 7.35
CA ILE A 31 8.12 4.25 6.27
C ILE A 31 7.64 3.78 4.90
N ALA A 32 7.26 4.75 4.07
CA ALA A 32 6.78 4.56 2.71
C ALA A 32 5.56 3.64 2.55
N ARG A 33 4.77 3.46 3.62
CA ARG A 33 3.39 2.98 3.54
C ARG A 33 2.46 4.16 3.30
N PHE A 34 1.72 4.10 2.20
CA PHE A 34 0.70 5.11 1.87
C PHE A 34 -0.68 4.46 1.86
N LYS A 35 -1.68 5.25 2.21
CA LYS A 35 -3.08 4.85 2.00
C LYS A 35 -3.31 4.69 0.49
N THR A 36 -3.93 3.59 0.09
CA THR A 36 -4.39 3.43 -1.29
C THR A 36 -5.40 4.53 -1.62
N PRO A 37 -5.14 5.38 -2.64
CA PRO A 37 -6.09 6.41 -3.03
C PRO A 37 -7.39 5.77 -3.55
N GLY A 38 -8.51 6.45 -3.33
CA GLY A 38 -9.78 6.03 -3.95
C GLY A 38 -9.70 6.20 -5.47
N LEU A 39 -10.45 5.37 -6.20
CA LEU A 39 -10.48 5.40 -7.67
C LEU A 39 -11.62 6.26 -8.26
N ARG A 40 -12.29 7.05 -7.42
CA ARG A 40 -13.32 7.99 -7.89
C ARG A 40 -12.65 9.21 -8.51
N ASP A 41 -13.23 9.73 -9.60
CA ASP A 41 -12.83 10.98 -10.25
C ASP A 41 -11.37 11.02 -10.75
N LEU A 42 -10.77 9.86 -11.06
CA LEU A 42 -9.37 9.75 -11.50
C LEU A 42 -9.05 10.62 -12.71
N GLY A 43 -9.98 10.79 -13.65
CA GLY A 43 -9.76 11.57 -14.88
C GLY A 43 -9.45 13.06 -14.65
N HIS A 44 -9.70 13.58 -13.45
CA HIS A 44 -9.51 15.00 -13.12
C HIS A 44 -8.44 15.23 -12.04
N SER A 45 -7.69 14.20 -11.64
CA SER A 45 -6.73 14.28 -10.53
C SER A 45 -5.28 14.36 -10.98
N ALA A 46 -5.03 14.69 -12.25
CA ALA A 46 -3.67 14.95 -12.73
C ALA A 46 -3.08 16.18 -12.01
N PRO A 47 -1.78 16.20 -11.69
CA PRO A 47 -0.80 15.13 -11.91
C PRO A 47 -0.89 14.00 -10.86
N TYR A 48 -0.54 12.79 -11.27
CA TYR A 48 -0.68 11.57 -10.46
C TYR A 48 0.57 11.27 -9.62
N MET A 49 0.39 10.46 -8.57
CA MET A 49 1.36 10.14 -7.50
C MET A 49 1.61 11.28 -6.50
N HIS A 50 2.22 10.92 -5.35
CA HIS A 50 2.52 11.83 -4.25
C HIS A 50 3.53 12.94 -4.60
N THR A 51 4.33 12.73 -5.65
CA THR A 51 5.27 13.70 -6.20
C THR A 51 4.74 14.44 -7.42
N GLY A 52 3.56 14.07 -7.95
CA GLY A 52 3.07 14.58 -9.23
C GLY A 52 3.92 14.17 -10.44
N GLN A 53 4.63 13.02 -10.36
CA GLN A 53 5.59 12.60 -11.39
C GLN A 53 4.99 12.11 -12.72
N PHE A 54 3.68 11.96 -12.82
CA PHE A 54 3.00 11.45 -14.01
C PHE A 54 1.84 12.36 -14.42
N ASP A 55 1.78 12.70 -15.70
CA ASP A 55 0.76 13.62 -16.23
C ASP A 55 -0.52 12.88 -16.67
N THR A 56 -0.41 11.59 -17.01
CA THR A 56 -1.52 10.79 -17.55
C THR A 56 -1.82 9.55 -16.72
N ILE A 57 -3.04 9.02 -16.86
CA ILE A 57 -3.46 7.77 -16.22
C ILE A 57 -2.69 6.59 -16.83
N GLU A 58 -2.42 6.65 -18.14
CA GLU A 58 -1.71 5.62 -18.88
C GLU A 58 -0.28 5.44 -18.35
N ASP A 59 0.41 6.54 -18.03
CA ASP A 59 1.78 6.50 -17.48
C ASP A 59 1.84 5.80 -16.12
N ILE A 60 0.92 6.15 -15.22
CA ILE A 60 0.85 5.53 -13.89
C ILE A 60 0.39 4.06 -13.97
N LEU A 61 -0.51 3.71 -14.89
CA LEU A 61 -0.88 2.32 -15.14
C LEU A 61 0.31 1.51 -15.69
N GLY A 62 1.10 2.09 -16.60
CA GLY A 62 2.34 1.51 -17.11
C GLY A 62 3.33 1.24 -15.98
N PHE A 63 3.53 2.21 -15.09
CA PHE A 63 4.37 2.07 -13.89
C PHE A 63 3.89 0.91 -13.01
N TYR A 64 2.62 0.88 -12.60
CA TYR A 64 2.09 -0.20 -11.75
C TYR A 64 2.19 -1.58 -12.41
N ARG A 65 1.97 -1.68 -13.72
CA ARG A 65 2.12 -2.95 -14.47
C ARG A 65 3.57 -3.43 -14.46
N GLY A 66 4.52 -2.55 -14.78
CA GLY A 66 5.95 -2.86 -14.79
C GLY A 66 6.46 -3.29 -13.42
N THR A 67 6.09 -2.54 -12.38
CA THR A 67 6.41 -2.87 -10.99
C THR A 67 5.78 -4.20 -10.54
N SER A 68 4.52 -4.46 -10.91
CA SER A 68 3.86 -5.74 -10.62
C SER A 68 4.52 -6.94 -11.31
N ASN A 69 5.02 -6.75 -12.53
CA ASN A 69 5.76 -7.78 -13.25
C ASN A 69 7.10 -8.09 -12.57
N GLN A 70 7.87 -7.06 -12.19
CA GLN A 70 9.11 -7.23 -11.42
C GLN A 70 8.85 -7.94 -10.08
N ALA A 71 7.74 -7.62 -9.41
CA ALA A 71 7.34 -8.27 -8.17
C ALA A 71 7.11 -9.78 -8.35
N ARG A 72 6.33 -10.15 -9.37
CA ARG A 72 6.07 -11.54 -9.73
C ARG A 72 7.34 -12.29 -10.12
N ALA A 73 8.28 -11.61 -10.78
CA ALA A 73 9.57 -12.17 -11.16
C ALA A 73 10.59 -12.23 -10.00
N GLY A 74 10.26 -11.73 -8.82
CA GLY A 74 11.21 -11.62 -7.69
C GLY A 74 12.35 -10.63 -7.95
N ALA A 75 12.24 -9.77 -8.97
CA ALA A 75 13.28 -8.88 -9.43
C ALA A 75 13.18 -7.45 -8.87
N LEU A 76 12.28 -7.21 -7.90
CA LEU A 76 12.17 -5.90 -7.27
C LEU A 76 13.43 -5.57 -6.46
N PRO A 77 14.10 -4.44 -6.74
CA PRO A 77 15.22 -3.98 -5.91
C PRO A 77 14.78 -3.79 -4.46
N MET A 78 15.69 -3.98 -3.49
CA MET A 78 15.39 -3.85 -2.06
C MET A 78 14.73 -2.51 -1.69
N ALA A 79 15.10 -1.42 -2.38
CA ALA A 79 14.48 -0.09 -2.25
C ALA A 79 12.96 -0.05 -2.58
N GLN A 80 12.48 -1.01 -3.38
CA GLN A 80 11.08 -1.20 -3.77
C GLN A 80 10.43 -2.47 -3.17
N SER A 81 11.25 -3.39 -2.65
CA SER A 81 10.85 -4.70 -2.10
C SER A 81 10.33 -4.60 -0.65
N ASN A 82 10.86 -3.67 0.16
CA ASN A 82 10.36 -3.48 1.51
C ASN A 82 8.92 -2.94 1.50
N SER A 83 7.95 -3.86 1.64
CA SER A 83 6.53 -3.62 1.97
C SER A 83 5.62 -2.91 0.94
N LYS A 84 6.13 -2.34 -0.16
CA LYS A 84 5.33 -1.44 -1.03
C LYS A 84 4.33 -2.14 -1.95
N ILE A 85 4.66 -3.32 -2.48
CA ILE A 85 3.79 -4.05 -3.44
C ILE A 85 3.02 -5.20 -2.79
N SER A 86 3.61 -5.86 -1.78
CA SER A 86 2.97 -6.98 -1.08
C SER A 86 1.67 -6.56 -0.38
N LEU A 87 1.61 -5.35 0.19
CA LEU A 87 0.38 -4.84 0.82
C LEU A 87 -0.66 -4.35 -0.18
N CYS A 88 -0.25 -3.71 -1.28
CA CYS A 88 -1.19 -3.31 -2.33
C CYS A 88 -1.90 -4.54 -2.91
N PHE A 89 -1.18 -5.66 -3.10
CA PHE A 89 -1.76 -6.89 -3.62
C PHE A 89 -2.55 -7.70 -2.58
N ARG A 90 -2.08 -7.80 -1.32
CA ARG A 90 -2.83 -8.47 -0.24
C ARG A 90 -4.14 -7.77 0.10
N GLN A 91 -4.15 -6.43 0.14
CA GLN A 91 -5.37 -5.68 0.48
C GLN A 91 -6.44 -5.80 -0.63
N ILE A 92 -6.01 -5.80 -1.89
CA ILE A 92 -6.91 -6.04 -3.03
C ILE A 92 -7.46 -7.47 -2.96
N LEU A 93 -6.61 -8.50 -2.86
CA LEU A 93 -7.07 -9.90 -2.81
C LEU A 93 -8.00 -10.22 -1.62
N LEU A 94 -7.76 -9.63 -0.44
CA LEU A 94 -8.63 -9.78 0.74
C LEU A 94 -9.99 -9.08 0.60
N GLN A 95 -10.06 -8.04 -0.23
CA GLN A 95 -11.32 -7.33 -0.51
C GLN A 95 -12.15 -8.06 -1.58
N TRP A 96 -11.51 -8.76 -2.52
CA TRP A 96 -12.19 -9.61 -3.51
C TRP A 96 -12.63 -10.97 -2.95
N SER A 97 -11.90 -11.58 -2.01
CA SER A 97 -12.31 -12.86 -1.40
C SER A 97 -13.54 -12.75 -0.49
N ARG A 98 -13.81 -11.57 0.09
CA ARG A 98 -15.04 -11.29 0.84
C ARG A 98 -16.26 -11.02 -0.04
N LEU A 99 -16.08 -10.81 -1.35
CA LEU A 99 -17.17 -10.56 -2.30
C LEU A 99 -17.64 -11.83 -3.05
N LEU A 100 -16.98 -12.98 -2.85
CA LEU A 100 -17.26 -14.24 -3.55
C LEU A 100 -17.83 -15.35 -2.62
N ILE A 101 -18.27 -14.99 -1.40
CA ILE A 101 -18.87 -15.94 -0.43
C ILE A 101 -20.33 -15.56 -0.07
N HIS A 102 -21.00 -14.73 -0.87
CA HIS A 102 -22.46 -14.60 -0.83
C HIS A 102 -23.05 -14.53 -2.23
#